data_AF-A0A067M692-F1
#
_entry.id   AF-A0A067M692-F1
#
_cell.length_a   1.000
_cell.length_b   1.000
_cell.length_c   1.000
_cell.angle_alpha   90.00
_cell.angle_beta   90.00
_cell.angle_gamma   90.00
#
_symmetry.space_group_name_H-M   'P 1'
#
loop_
_entity.id
_entity.type
_entity.pdbx_description
1 polymer ?
#
loop_
_entity_poly.entity_id
_entity_poly.type
_entity_poly.pdbx_seq_one_letter_code
_entity_poly.pdbx_strand_id
1 'polypeptide(L)'
;MLLVDVLLPLNSLSGVQYLGAWAEIVQDLEKLHKHGFLHRDISSATLMYRKSDGRIQGVLTDFDLATSSHVNYLPHLLHRTGTTPFLAYELLSSFEYVPHLFRRDLESALYVLIWDAVDNVTPEASAANKCLRTWLDPTMSGSAKGSLCTCLREPTLPIGRGISLGELDPIKILLVRIASQIVLGYGQLFAWYAFSPEKLRTELEGEEKKDWEDLWGYFVPEVMVQKFQDLKQAFPQPHQCEPNG
;
A
#
# COMPACT_ATOMS: atom_id res chain seq x y z
N MET A 1 5.43 -35.83 -12.88
CA MET A 1 4.48 -34.95 -12.15
C MET A 1 5.10 -33.58 -12.11
N LEU A 2 4.66 -32.65 -12.95
CA LEU A 2 5.06 -31.25 -12.83
C LEU A 2 4.32 -30.72 -11.59
N LEU A 3 5.05 -30.49 -10.51
CA LEU A 3 4.56 -29.72 -9.37
C LEU A 3 4.36 -28.29 -9.87
N VAL A 4 3.15 -28.01 -10.37
CA VAL A 4 2.73 -26.62 -10.56
C VAL A 4 2.41 -26.12 -9.17
N ASP A 5 3.28 -25.29 -8.62
CA ASP A 5 2.99 -24.59 -7.37
C ASP A 5 1.70 -23.79 -7.57
N VAL A 6 0.62 -24.18 -6.89
CA VAL A 6 -0.67 -23.51 -7.00
C VAL A 6 -0.58 -22.20 -6.21
N LEU A 7 -0.62 -21.09 -6.94
CA LEU A 7 -0.79 -19.76 -6.36
C LEU A 7 -2.27 -19.49 -6.14
N LEU A 8 -2.60 -18.95 -4.97
CA LEU A 8 -3.95 -18.61 -4.55
C LEU A 8 -4.00 -17.10 -4.22
N PRO A 9 -5.14 -16.41 -4.45
CA PRO A 9 -5.28 -15.01 -4.11
C PRO A 9 -5.00 -14.74 -2.63
N LEU A 10 -4.20 -13.72 -2.31
CA LEU A 10 -3.88 -13.40 -0.92
C LEU A 10 -5.13 -13.10 -0.10
N ASN A 11 -6.11 -12.42 -0.69
CA ASN A 11 -7.38 -12.04 -0.07
C ASN A 11 -8.32 -13.22 0.25
N SER A 12 -7.96 -14.47 -0.09
CA SER A 12 -8.66 -15.65 0.43
C SER A 12 -8.17 -16.07 1.82
N LEU A 13 -7.12 -15.44 2.35
CA LEU A 13 -6.67 -15.54 3.73
C LEU A 13 -7.29 -14.43 4.57
N SER A 14 -7.40 -14.65 5.89
CA SER A 14 -7.79 -13.64 6.87
C SER A 14 -6.80 -13.55 8.02
N GLY A 15 -6.98 -12.52 8.86
CA GLY A 15 -6.29 -12.37 10.14
C GLY A 15 -4.76 -12.49 10.05
N VAL A 16 -4.18 -13.30 10.95
CA VAL A 16 -2.73 -13.46 11.07
C VAL A 16 -2.08 -14.10 9.84
N GLN A 17 -2.81 -14.97 9.12
CA GLN A 17 -2.29 -15.63 7.92
C GLN A 17 -2.16 -14.63 6.78
N TYR A 18 -3.21 -13.83 6.55
CA TYR A 18 -3.18 -12.74 5.57
C TYR A 18 -2.07 -11.76 5.89
N LEU A 19 -2.04 -11.22 7.13
CA LEU A 19 -1.07 -10.21 7.52
C LEU A 19 0.37 -10.75 7.46
N GLY A 20 0.57 -12.02 7.82
CA GLY A 20 1.87 -12.69 7.74
C GLY A 20 2.42 -12.78 6.32
N ALA A 21 1.58 -13.17 5.36
CA ALA A 21 1.94 -13.29 3.95
C ALA A 21 2.04 -11.92 3.25
N TRP A 22 1.16 -10.97 3.58
CA TRP A 22 1.26 -9.57 3.12
C TRP A 22 2.59 -8.93 3.54
N ALA A 23 3.03 -9.15 4.77
CA ALA A 23 4.31 -8.63 5.26
C ALA A 23 5.52 -9.27 4.56
N GLU A 24 5.44 -10.53 4.13
CA GLU A 24 6.48 -11.18 3.29
C GLU A 24 6.53 -10.53 1.89
N ILE A 25 5.37 -10.25 1.28
CA ILE A 25 5.31 -9.53 -0.01
C ILE A 25 5.93 -8.13 0.09
N VAL A 26 5.69 -7.41 1.18
CA VAL A 26 6.35 -6.11 1.41
C VAL A 26 7.87 -6.24 1.46
N GLN A 27 8.41 -7.30 2.06
CA GLN A 27 9.85 -7.56 2.04
C GLN A 27 10.34 -7.86 0.63
N ASP A 28 9.56 -8.57 -0.18
CA ASP A 28 9.91 -8.86 -1.57
C ASP A 28 9.86 -7.60 -2.44
N LEU A 29 8.94 -6.66 -2.18
CA LEU A 29 8.96 -5.33 -2.79
C LEU A 29 10.24 -4.56 -2.45
N GLU A 30 10.68 -4.61 -1.19
CA GLU A 30 11.94 -3.98 -0.78
C GLU A 30 13.15 -4.63 -1.48
N LYS A 31 13.17 -5.97 -1.59
CA LYS A 31 14.21 -6.67 -2.35
C LYS A 31 14.20 -6.29 -3.82
N LEU A 32 13.03 -6.23 -4.45
CA LEU A 32 12.87 -5.82 -5.85
C LEU A 32 13.45 -4.41 -6.06
N HIS A 33 13.12 -3.47 -5.17
CA HIS A 33 13.68 -2.12 -5.19
C HIS A 33 15.19 -2.09 -5.02
N LYS A 34 15.75 -2.87 -4.09
CA LYS A 34 17.20 -3.01 -3.90
C LYS A 34 17.92 -3.57 -5.14
N HIS A 35 17.24 -4.34 -5.98
CA HIS A 35 17.75 -4.81 -7.27
C HIS A 35 17.50 -3.82 -8.41
N GLY A 36 17.01 -2.62 -8.11
CA GLY A 36 16.84 -1.54 -9.08
C GLY A 36 15.55 -1.62 -9.89
N PHE A 37 14.49 -2.23 -9.34
CA PHE A 37 13.18 -2.38 -10.02
C PHE A 37 12.01 -1.86 -9.17
N LEU A 38 10.99 -1.35 -9.85
CA LEU A 38 9.71 -0.93 -9.29
C LEU A 38 8.60 -1.80 -9.88
N HIS A 39 7.60 -2.19 -9.09
CA HIS A 39 6.55 -3.10 -9.54
C HIS A 39 5.47 -2.38 -10.38
N ARG A 40 5.05 -1.19 -9.94
CA ARG A 40 4.09 -0.29 -10.63
C ARG A 40 2.64 -0.73 -10.71
N ASP A 41 2.31 -1.99 -10.45
CA ASP A 41 0.91 -2.44 -10.40
C ASP A 41 0.58 -3.33 -9.20
N ILE A 42 0.71 -2.75 -8.01
CA ILE A 42 0.31 -3.42 -6.76
C ILE A 42 -1.21 -3.39 -6.63
N SER A 43 -1.83 -4.56 -6.55
CA SER A 43 -3.28 -4.73 -6.41
C SER A 43 -3.62 -6.05 -5.70
N SER A 44 -4.87 -6.22 -5.24
CA SER A 44 -5.32 -7.50 -4.67
C SER A 44 -5.13 -8.69 -5.62
N ALA A 45 -5.08 -8.45 -6.95
CA ALA A 45 -4.88 -9.50 -7.94
C ALA A 45 -3.41 -9.92 -8.10
N THR A 46 -2.46 -9.03 -7.79
CA THR A 46 -1.01 -9.30 -7.94
C THR A 46 -0.40 -9.86 -6.64
N LEU A 47 -1.13 -9.77 -5.54
CA LEU A 47 -0.78 -10.33 -4.23
C LEU A 47 -1.35 -11.74 -4.10
N MET A 48 -0.47 -12.73 -4.05
CA MET A 48 -0.82 -14.15 -3.97
C MET A 48 -0.16 -14.81 -2.76
N TYR A 49 -0.55 -16.06 -2.49
CA TYR A 49 0.20 -16.93 -1.60
C TYR A 49 0.32 -18.32 -2.17
N ARG A 50 1.30 -19.06 -1.67
CA ARG A 50 1.44 -20.50 -1.89
C ARG A 50 1.49 -21.24 -0.56
N LYS A 51 1.09 -22.50 -0.58
CA LYS A 51 1.21 -23.40 0.57
C LYS A 51 2.26 -24.46 0.27
N SER A 52 3.39 -24.39 0.97
CA SER A 52 4.47 -25.37 0.86
C SER A 52 4.79 -25.91 2.26
N ASP A 53 4.80 -27.24 2.42
CA ASP A 53 5.14 -27.90 3.68
C ASP A 53 4.34 -27.41 4.90
N GLY A 54 3.05 -27.13 4.69
CA GLY A 54 2.16 -26.61 5.73
C GLY A 54 2.35 -25.13 6.06
N ARG A 55 3.33 -24.45 5.47
CA ARG A 55 3.57 -23.01 5.61
C ARG A 55 2.88 -22.22 4.50
N ILE A 56 2.27 -21.10 4.89
CA ILE A 56 1.79 -20.06 3.98
C ILE A 56 2.96 -19.13 3.68
N GLN A 57 3.20 -18.86 2.40
CA GLN A 57 4.21 -17.92 1.94
C GLN A 57 3.55 -16.91 1.00
N GLY A 58 3.76 -15.61 1.26
CA GLY A 58 3.32 -14.54 0.37
C GLY A 58 4.14 -14.54 -0.92
N VAL A 59 3.49 -14.25 -2.05
CA VAL A 59 4.12 -14.24 -3.38
C VAL A 59 3.62 -13.01 -4.13
N LEU A 60 4.56 -12.15 -4.55
CA LEU A 60 4.30 -11.07 -5.48
C LEU A 60 4.35 -11.60 -6.92
N THR A 61 3.37 -11.25 -7.73
CA THR A 61 3.25 -11.71 -9.13
C THR A 61 2.98 -10.54 -10.07
N ASP A 62 3.02 -10.80 -11.38
CA ASP A 62 2.70 -9.84 -12.45
C ASP A 62 3.70 -8.67 -12.57
N PHE A 63 4.84 -8.97 -13.19
CA PHE A 63 5.94 -8.02 -13.39
C PHE A 63 5.89 -7.35 -14.79
N ASP A 64 4.78 -7.46 -15.52
CA ASP A 64 4.69 -6.97 -16.91
C ASP A 64 4.82 -5.44 -17.00
N LEU A 65 4.43 -4.75 -15.92
CA LEU A 65 4.56 -3.30 -15.78
C LEU A 65 5.80 -2.88 -14.96
N ALA A 66 6.64 -3.83 -14.54
CA ALA A 66 7.80 -3.54 -13.72
C ALA A 66 8.89 -2.85 -14.53
N THR A 67 9.54 -1.84 -13.94
CA THR A 67 10.54 -1.03 -14.66
C THR A 67 11.72 -0.70 -13.78
N SER A 68 12.89 -0.53 -14.38
CA SER A 68 14.07 -0.21 -13.60
C SER A 68 13.99 1.20 -13.00
N SER A 69 14.37 1.32 -11.73
CA SER A 69 14.46 2.59 -11.00
C SER A 69 15.63 3.48 -11.45
N HIS A 70 16.52 2.95 -12.30
CA HIS A 70 17.68 3.65 -12.84
C HIS A 70 17.44 4.25 -14.24
N VAL A 71 16.28 4.01 -14.86
CA VAL A 71 16.00 4.52 -16.21
C VAL A 71 15.54 5.97 -16.14
N ASN A 72 16.16 6.83 -16.93
CA ASN A 72 15.70 8.19 -17.16
C ASN A 72 14.32 8.16 -17.81
N TYR A 73 13.29 8.42 -17.01
CA TYR A 73 11.95 8.90 -17.33
C TYR A 73 11.53 8.91 -18.81
N LEU A 74 11.49 7.74 -19.46
CA LEU A 74 10.98 7.64 -20.82
C LEU A 74 9.47 7.97 -20.79
N PRO A 75 8.91 8.69 -21.78
CA PRO A 75 7.51 9.14 -21.74
C PRO A 75 6.48 8.04 -21.46
N HIS A 76 6.73 6.82 -21.97
CA HIS A 76 5.85 5.67 -21.72
C HIS A 76 5.91 5.13 -20.28
N LEU A 77 6.99 5.40 -19.55
CA LEU A 77 7.18 5.06 -18.13
C LEU A 77 6.50 6.05 -17.19
N LEU A 78 6.09 7.20 -17.72
CA LEU A 78 5.44 8.28 -16.98
C LEU A 78 3.91 8.23 -17.09
N HIS A 79 3.37 7.30 -17.89
CA HIS A 79 1.94 7.04 -17.90
C HIS A 79 1.49 6.50 -16.55
N ARG A 80 0.33 7.01 -16.11
CA ARG A 80 -0.42 6.51 -14.97
C ARG A 80 -0.83 5.05 -15.20
N THR A 81 -0.03 4.14 -14.68
CA THR A 81 -0.31 2.70 -14.64
C THR A 81 -0.75 2.32 -13.24
N GLY A 82 -1.69 1.38 -13.13
CA GLY A 82 -2.12 0.82 -11.86
C GLY A 82 -3.64 0.75 -11.71
N THR A 83 -4.07 -0.09 -10.77
CA THR A 83 -5.48 -0.30 -10.45
C THR A 83 -6.03 0.88 -9.62
N THR A 84 -7.08 1.57 -10.09
CA THR A 84 -7.58 2.85 -9.53
C THR A 84 -7.75 2.90 -8.00
N PRO A 85 -8.36 1.91 -7.32
CA PRO A 85 -8.46 1.93 -5.86
C PRO A 85 -7.10 1.88 -5.16
N PHE A 86 -6.08 1.27 -5.76
CA PHE A 86 -4.76 1.07 -5.14
C PHE A 86 -3.71 2.07 -5.60
N LEU A 87 -4.03 2.95 -6.54
CA LEU A 87 -3.10 3.95 -7.05
C LEU A 87 -2.66 4.95 -5.95
N ALA A 88 -1.38 5.26 -5.83
CA ALA A 88 -0.90 6.27 -4.89
C ALA A 88 -1.56 7.65 -5.13
N TYR A 89 -1.74 8.44 -4.07
CA TYR A 89 -2.41 9.75 -4.13
C TYR A 89 -1.74 10.70 -5.14
N GLU A 90 -0.40 10.73 -5.22
CA GLU A 90 0.33 11.61 -6.15
C GLU A 90 -0.05 11.38 -7.62
N LEU A 91 -0.33 10.12 -7.99
CA LEU A 91 -0.75 9.71 -9.34
C LEU A 91 -2.22 10.07 -9.63
N LEU A 92 -2.99 10.38 -8.59
CA LEU A 92 -4.39 10.82 -8.68
C LEU A 92 -4.50 12.34 -8.75
N SER A 93 -3.59 13.06 -8.09
CA SER A 93 -3.63 14.52 -7.95
C SER A 93 -2.79 15.27 -8.98
N SER A 94 -1.83 14.63 -9.65
CA SER A 94 -0.96 15.28 -10.63
C SER A 94 -1.54 15.23 -12.05
N PHE A 95 -1.45 16.36 -12.75
CA PHE A 95 -1.66 16.45 -14.20
C PHE A 95 -0.37 16.22 -15.00
N GLU A 96 0.71 15.85 -14.31
CA GLU A 96 2.06 15.76 -14.87
C GLU A 96 2.55 14.32 -15.01
N TYR A 97 3.56 14.17 -15.85
CA TYR A 97 4.36 12.98 -16.03
C TYR A 97 5.24 12.73 -14.81
N VAL A 98 4.68 12.22 -13.71
CA VAL A 98 5.43 12.03 -12.45
C VAL A 98 6.04 10.63 -12.38
N PRO A 99 7.38 10.51 -12.26
CA PRO A 99 8.02 9.21 -12.23
C PRO A 99 7.58 8.31 -11.10
N HIS A 100 7.43 7.01 -11.39
CA HIS A 100 7.11 6.05 -10.34
C HIS A 100 8.23 5.95 -9.31
N LEU A 101 7.84 5.68 -8.07
CA LEU A 101 8.75 5.54 -6.94
C LEU A 101 8.39 4.33 -6.12
N PHE A 102 9.39 3.78 -5.43
CA PHE A 102 9.17 2.69 -4.49
C PHE A 102 8.14 3.02 -3.41
N ARG A 103 8.10 4.28 -2.94
CA ARG A 103 7.06 4.73 -2.00
C ARG A 103 5.63 4.52 -2.51
N ARG A 104 5.41 4.59 -3.82
CA ARG A 104 4.09 4.37 -4.42
C ARG A 104 3.70 2.89 -4.37
N ASP A 105 4.64 1.98 -4.61
CA ASP A 105 4.39 0.54 -4.44
C ASP A 105 4.04 0.23 -2.97
N LEU A 106 4.70 0.87 -2.01
CA LEU A 106 4.39 0.74 -0.57
C LEU A 106 3.03 1.35 -0.19
N GLU A 107 2.68 2.51 -0.75
CA GLU A 107 1.39 3.16 -0.53
C GLU A 107 0.25 2.30 -1.12
N SER A 108 0.44 1.75 -2.32
CA SER A 108 -0.48 0.79 -2.92
C SER A 108 -0.62 -0.48 -2.07
N ALA A 109 0.46 -1.02 -1.52
CA ALA A 109 0.41 -2.18 -0.64
C ALA A 109 -0.43 -1.92 0.63
N LEU A 110 -0.34 -0.71 1.20
CA LEU A 110 -1.20 -0.28 2.32
C LEU A 110 -2.67 -0.21 1.91
N TYR A 111 -2.97 0.31 0.72
CA TYR A 111 -4.34 0.40 0.23
C TYR A 111 -4.95 -0.99 -0.01
N VAL A 112 -4.17 -1.94 -0.56
CA VAL A 112 -4.60 -3.33 -0.69
C VAL A 112 -4.86 -3.97 0.68
N LEU A 113 -3.97 -3.78 1.67
CA LEU A 113 -4.19 -4.27 3.04
C LEU A 113 -5.53 -3.81 3.61
N ILE A 114 -5.87 -2.53 3.47
CA ILE A 114 -7.11 -1.97 4.01
C ILE A 114 -8.33 -2.47 3.22
N TRP A 115 -8.23 -2.53 1.90
CA TRP A 115 -9.31 -2.99 1.03
C TRP A 115 -9.66 -4.45 1.31
N ASP A 116 -8.66 -5.33 1.27
CA ASP A 116 -8.84 -6.76 1.49
C ASP A 116 -9.27 -7.06 2.92
N ALA A 117 -8.82 -6.29 3.92
CA ALA A 117 -9.29 -6.44 5.30
C ALA A 117 -10.80 -6.17 5.44
N VAL A 118 -11.32 -5.19 4.69
CA VAL A 118 -12.75 -4.87 4.70
C VAL A 118 -13.55 -5.95 3.96
N ASP A 119 -13.08 -6.39 2.79
CA ASP A 119 -13.77 -7.43 2.02
C ASP A 119 -13.72 -8.82 2.68
N ASN A 120 -12.71 -9.08 3.52
CA ASN A 120 -12.66 -10.27 4.36
C ASN A 120 -13.74 -10.29 5.45
N VAL A 121 -14.30 -9.13 5.85
CA VAL A 121 -15.43 -9.09 6.80
C VAL A 121 -16.71 -9.54 6.10
N THR A 122 -16.99 -8.92 4.97
CA THR A 122 -18.12 -9.22 4.11
C THR A 122 -17.68 -8.96 2.67
N PRO A 123 -17.90 -9.90 1.74
CA PRO A 123 -17.59 -9.68 0.33
C PRO A 123 -18.21 -8.36 -0.16
N GLU A 124 -17.44 -7.59 -0.94
CA GLU A 124 -17.84 -6.31 -1.54
C GLU A 124 -18.12 -5.18 -0.53
N ALA A 125 -17.79 -5.37 0.76
CA ALA A 125 -17.95 -4.34 1.78
C ALA A 125 -17.09 -3.09 1.50
N SER A 126 -15.94 -3.24 0.84
CA SER A 126 -15.10 -2.13 0.40
C SER A 126 -15.86 -1.21 -0.57
N ALA A 127 -16.52 -1.79 -1.56
CA ALA A 127 -17.33 -1.08 -2.56
C ALA A 127 -18.62 -0.49 -1.96
N ALA A 128 -19.13 -1.06 -0.86
CA ALA A 128 -20.27 -0.53 -0.12
C ALA A 128 -19.89 0.53 0.94
N ASN A 129 -18.64 0.57 1.40
CA ASN A 129 -18.17 1.50 2.42
C ASN A 129 -18.09 2.93 1.87
N LYS A 130 -18.65 3.91 2.59
CA LYS A 130 -18.70 5.31 2.14
C LYS A 130 -17.31 5.90 1.81
N CYS A 131 -16.31 5.55 2.61
CA CYS A 131 -14.95 6.05 2.41
C CYS A 131 -14.26 5.35 1.23
N LEU A 132 -14.26 4.01 1.25
CA LEU A 132 -13.52 3.21 0.27
C LEU A 132 -14.17 3.19 -1.12
N ARG A 133 -15.50 3.25 -1.21
CA ARG A 133 -16.19 3.36 -2.52
C ARG A 133 -15.68 4.55 -3.34
N THR A 134 -15.33 5.64 -2.69
CA THR A 134 -14.82 6.85 -3.36
C THR A 134 -13.43 6.61 -3.97
N TRP A 135 -12.70 5.56 -3.56
CA TRP A 135 -11.42 5.20 -4.16
C TRP A 135 -11.56 4.64 -5.58
N LEU A 136 -12.76 4.15 -5.94
CA LEU A 136 -13.08 3.67 -7.29
C LEU A 136 -13.27 4.81 -8.29
N ASP A 137 -13.53 6.03 -7.80
CA ASP A 137 -13.69 7.22 -8.64
C ASP A 137 -12.33 7.87 -8.90
N PRO A 138 -11.80 7.87 -10.12
CA PRO A 138 -10.47 8.41 -10.42
C PRO A 138 -10.34 9.92 -10.15
N THR A 139 -11.45 10.66 -10.07
CA THR A 139 -11.48 12.10 -9.80
C THR A 139 -11.51 12.41 -8.30
N MET A 140 -12.14 11.55 -7.50
CA MET A 140 -12.34 11.76 -6.07
C MET A 140 -11.39 10.93 -5.19
N SER A 141 -10.76 9.90 -5.75
CA SER A 141 -9.92 8.93 -5.03
C SER A 141 -8.77 9.59 -4.26
N GLY A 142 -8.16 10.64 -4.82
CA GLY A 142 -7.13 11.42 -4.12
C GLY A 142 -7.69 12.03 -2.82
N SER A 143 -8.74 12.84 -2.90
CA SER A 143 -9.38 13.44 -1.72
C SER A 143 -9.83 12.40 -0.68
N ALA A 144 -10.38 11.28 -1.14
CA ALA A 144 -10.80 10.19 -0.26
C ALA A 144 -9.62 9.53 0.47
N LYS A 145 -8.48 9.34 -0.20
CA LYS A 145 -7.24 8.82 0.40
C LYS A 145 -6.65 9.79 1.43
N GLY A 146 -6.72 11.10 1.16
CA GLY A 146 -6.35 12.12 2.15
C GLY A 146 -7.21 12.07 3.43
N SER A 147 -8.42 11.52 3.35
CA SER A 147 -9.35 11.35 4.48
C SER A 147 -9.24 10.00 5.18
N LEU A 148 -8.33 9.11 4.74
CA LEU A 148 -8.22 7.73 5.24
C LEU A 148 -8.01 7.67 6.77
N CYS A 149 -7.15 8.53 7.32
CA CYS A 149 -6.93 8.60 8.77
C CYS A 149 -8.23 8.86 9.52
N THR A 150 -9.05 9.79 9.03
CA THR A 150 -10.37 10.09 9.61
C THR A 150 -11.30 8.89 9.51
N CYS A 151 -11.40 8.26 8.32
CA CYS A 151 -12.26 7.11 8.09
C CYS A 151 -11.92 5.91 8.99
N LEU A 152 -10.63 5.67 9.27
CA LEU A 152 -10.18 4.61 10.17
C LEU A 152 -10.51 4.90 11.64
N ARG A 153 -10.71 6.17 12.03
CA ARG A 153 -11.06 6.58 13.41
C ARG A 153 -12.56 6.70 13.64
N GLU A 154 -13.35 6.85 12.58
CA GLU A 154 -14.80 6.92 12.66
C GLU A 154 -15.39 5.62 13.24
N PRO A 155 -16.45 5.70 14.06
CA PRO A 155 -17.16 4.52 14.54
C PRO A 155 -17.66 3.67 13.36
N THR A 156 -17.53 2.35 13.48
CA THR A 156 -18.02 1.39 12.47
C THR A 156 -19.55 1.30 12.45
N LEU A 157 -20.22 1.88 13.44
CA LEU A 157 -21.68 2.00 13.54
C LEU A 157 -22.14 3.47 13.41
N PRO A 158 -23.21 3.74 12.64
CA PRO A 158 -23.93 2.80 11.78
C PRO A 158 -23.05 2.26 10.64
N ILE A 159 -23.37 1.06 10.15
CA ILE A 159 -22.61 0.34 9.11
C ILE A 159 -22.33 1.28 7.92
N GLY A 160 -21.08 1.27 7.45
CA GLY A 160 -20.64 2.08 6.31
C GLY A 160 -20.14 3.49 6.67
N ARG A 161 -20.18 3.89 7.95
CA ARG A 161 -19.60 5.17 8.41
C ARG A 161 -18.09 5.09 8.61
N GLY A 162 -17.61 4.17 9.45
CA GLY A 162 -16.19 3.90 9.68
C GLY A 162 -15.67 2.68 8.91
N ILE A 163 -14.37 2.43 8.98
CA ILE A 163 -13.72 1.25 8.38
C ILE A 163 -13.61 0.12 9.42
N SER A 164 -14.29 -1.00 9.15
CA SER A 164 -14.18 -2.24 9.93
C SER A 164 -13.09 -3.12 9.32
N LEU A 165 -12.01 -3.43 10.06
CA LEU A 165 -10.93 -4.26 9.55
C LEU A 165 -11.08 -5.73 9.95
N GLY A 166 -12.19 -6.08 10.62
CA GLY A 166 -12.48 -7.45 11.05
C GLY A 166 -11.39 -7.98 11.97
N GLU A 167 -10.83 -9.13 11.61
CA GLU A 167 -9.72 -9.74 12.33
C GLU A 167 -8.48 -8.83 12.40
N LEU A 168 -8.32 -7.84 11.52
CA LEU A 168 -7.23 -6.87 11.53
C LEU A 168 -7.48 -5.63 12.41
N ASP A 169 -8.59 -5.56 13.14
CA ASP A 169 -8.85 -4.46 14.09
C ASP A 169 -7.72 -4.22 15.13
N PRO A 170 -6.97 -5.23 15.64
CA PRO A 170 -5.85 -5.01 16.57
C PRO A 170 -4.76 -4.06 16.03
N ILE A 171 -4.55 -3.98 14.71
CA ILE A 171 -3.54 -3.11 14.09
C ILE A 171 -4.10 -1.76 13.64
N LYS A 172 -5.39 -1.48 13.84
CA LYS A 172 -6.08 -0.26 13.37
C LYS A 172 -5.39 1.02 13.80
N ILE A 173 -4.95 1.11 15.06
CA ILE A 173 -4.26 2.30 15.58
C ILE A 173 -2.92 2.54 14.86
N LEU A 174 -2.20 1.48 14.50
CA LEU A 174 -0.95 1.59 13.75
C LEU A 174 -1.21 2.05 12.31
N LEU A 175 -2.27 1.54 11.68
CA LEU A 175 -2.71 2.00 10.35
C LEU A 175 -3.14 3.48 10.35
N VAL A 176 -3.82 3.94 11.40
CA VAL A 176 -4.16 5.37 11.59
C VAL A 176 -2.88 6.22 11.65
N ARG A 177 -1.84 5.77 12.36
CA ARG A 177 -0.56 6.48 12.44
C ARG A 177 0.11 6.56 11.08
N ILE A 178 0.18 5.45 10.36
CA ILE A 178 0.76 5.40 9.00
C ILE A 178 -0.02 6.31 8.05
N ALA A 179 -1.35 6.24 8.03
CA ALA A 179 -2.19 7.09 7.21
C ALA A 179 -1.99 8.58 7.52
N SER A 180 -1.82 8.93 8.81
CA SER A 180 -1.52 10.32 9.21
C SER A 180 -0.17 10.79 8.66
N GLN A 181 0.84 9.93 8.67
CA GLN A 181 2.17 10.24 8.15
C GLN A 181 2.18 10.45 6.63
N ILE A 182 1.40 9.65 5.89
CA ILE A 182 1.18 9.85 4.45
C ILE A 182 0.58 11.24 4.18
N VAL A 183 -0.48 11.60 4.92
CA VAL A 183 -1.15 12.91 4.78
C VAL A 183 -0.19 14.06 5.06
N LEU A 184 0.66 13.95 6.09
CA LEU A 184 1.67 14.97 6.40
C LEU A 184 2.70 15.12 5.27
N GLY A 185 3.20 14.00 4.72
CA GLY A 185 4.14 14.02 3.59
C GLY A 185 3.52 14.68 2.35
N TYR A 186 2.28 14.33 2.01
CA TYR A 186 1.56 15.00 0.91
C TYR A 186 1.31 16.48 1.17
N GLY A 187 1.07 16.88 2.42
CA GLY A 187 0.96 18.29 2.79
C GLY A 187 2.25 19.07 2.54
N GLN A 188 3.41 18.47 2.87
CA GLN A 188 4.73 19.05 2.59
C GLN A 188 5.00 19.14 1.08
N LEU A 189 4.67 18.09 0.34
CA LEU A 189 4.76 18.09 -1.13
C LEU A 189 3.90 19.19 -1.75
N PHE A 190 2.63 19.31 -1.33
CA PHE A 190 1.72 20.32 -1.87
C PHE A 190 2.20 21.73 -1.59
N ALA A 191 2.71 21.98 -0.37
CA ALA A 191 3.33 23.26 -0.03
C ALA A 191 4.53 23.54 -0.94
N TRP A 192 5.39 22.56 -1.18
CA TRP A 192 6.54 22.73 -2.07
C TRP A 192 6.13 23.08 -3.51
N TYR A 193 5.13 22.38 -4.07
CA TYR A 193 4.61 22.71 -5.42
C TYR A 193 4.03 24.12 -5.49
N ALA A 194 3.34 24.59 -4.44
CA ALA A 194 2.81 25.94 -4.39
C ALA A 194 3.92 27.03 -4.45
N PHE A 195 5.11 26.73 -3.94
CA PHE A 195 6.27 27.62 -3.99
C PHE A 195 7.20 27.38 -5.19
N SER A 196 7.02 26.26 -5.91
CA SER A 196 7.86 25.85 -7.05
C SER A 196 7.02 25.36 -8.25
N PRO A 197 6.07 26.17 -8.78
CA PRO A 197 5.07 25.69 -9.75
C PRO A 197 5.64 25.31 -11.13
N GLU A 198 6.82 25.81 -11.49
CA GLU A 198 7.46 25.56 -12.79
C GLU A 198 8.43 24.37 -12.75
N LYS A 199 8.69 23.79 -11.57
CA LYS A 199 9.73 22.77 -11.41
C LYS A 199 9.17 21.37 -11.59
N LEU A 200 9.56 20.72 -12.68
CA LEU A 200 9.24 19.32 -12.90
C LEU A 200 10.14 18.43 -12.04
N ARG A 201 9.57 17.39 -11.45
CA ARG A 201 10.34 16.40 -10.69
C ARG A 201 11.48 15.78 -11.50
N THR A 202 11.29 15.61 -12.80
CA THR A 202 12.29 15.04 -13.71
C THR A 202 13.54 15.91 -13.89
N GLU A 203 13.46 17.18 -13.48
CA GLU A 203 14.52 18.18 -13.63
C GLU A 203 15.28 18.43 -12.32
N LEU A 204 14.85 17.83 -11.20
CA LEU A 204 15.49 18.02 -9.90
C LEU A 204 16.80 17.23 -9.83
N GLU A 205 17.89 17.92 -9.47
CA GLU A 205 19.21 17.34 -9.28
C GLU A 205 19.87 17.81 -7.97
N GLY A 206 20.94 17.13 -7.56
CA GLY A 206 21.77 17.55 -6.43
C GLY A 206 21.02 17.72 -5.11
N GLU A 207 21.27 18.82 -4.42
CA GLU A 207 20.66 19.16 -3.12
C GLU A 207 19.16 19.39 -3.23
N GLU A 208 18.67 19.99 -4.31
CA GLU A 208 17.24 20.23 -4.50
C GLU A 208 16.46 18.91 -4.64
N LYS A 209 17.00 17.95 -5.37
CA LYS A 209 16.41 16.60 -5.44
C LYS A 209 16.33 15.97 -4.05
N LYS A 210 17.39 16.11 -3.26
CA LYS A 210 17.45 15.58 -1.90
C LYS A 210 16.43 16.27 -0.98
N ASP A 211 16.34 17.59 -1.03
CA ASP A 211 15.36 18.37 -0.26
C ASP A 211 13.92 17.94 -0.60
N TRP A 212 13.64 17.74 -1.89
CA TRP A 212 12.35 17.23 -2.34
C TRP A 212 12.07 15.79 -1.86
N GLU A 213 13.09 14.92 -1.88
CA GLU A 213 12.99 13.56 -1.33
C GLU A 213 12.74 13.57 0.19
N ASP A 214 13.32 14.54 0.90
CA ASP A 214 13.19 14.75 2.35
C ASP A 214 11.83 15.35 2.76
N LEU A 215 11.06 15.95 1.84
CA LEU A 215 9.64 16.32 2.07
C LEU A 215 8.77 15.12 2.45
N TRP A 216 9.27 13.91 2.23
CA TRP A 216 8.63 12.68 2.62
C TRP A 216 9.22 12.10 3.91
N GLY A 217 9.83 12.91 4.77
CA GLY A 217 10.45 12.46 6.03
C GLY A 217 9.51 11.69 6.96
N TYR A 218 8.18 11.80 6.76
CA TYR A 218 7.16 10.99 7.45
C TYR A 218 6.87 9.63 6.78
N PHE A 219 7.24 9.47 5.50
CA PHE A 219 7.03 8.30 4.65
C PHE A 219 8.32 7.89 3.92
N VAL A 220 9.39 7.72 4.68
CA VAL A 220 10.67 7.18 4.18
C VAL A 220 10.48 5.68 3.88
N PRO A 221 10.79 5.18 2.67
CA PRO A 221 10.46 3.80 2.28
C PRO A 221 11.01 2.72 3.22
N GLU A 222 12.26 2.85 3.66
CA GLU A 222 12.92 1.89 4.55
C GLU A 222 12.24 1.86 5.93
N VAL A 223 11.87 3.05 6.44
CA VAL A 223 11.10 3.19 7.69
C VAL A 223 9.70 2.61 7.54
N MET A 224 9.08 2.75 6.36
CA MET A 224 7.76 2.22 6.07
C MET A 224 7.74 0.69 5.97
N VAL A 225 8.73 0.09 5.32
CA VAL A 225 8.90 -1.36 5.31
C VAL A 225 8.99 -1.89 6.73
N GLN A 226 9.77 -1.24 7.60
CA GLN A 226 9.86 -1.65 9.01
C GLN A 226 8.52 -1.49 9.74
N LYS A 227 7.82 -0.36 9.57
CA LYS A 227 6.48 -0.14 10.15
C LYS A 227 5.49 -1.23 9.73
N PHE A 228 5.56 -1.67 8.48
CA PHE A 228 4.74 -2.78 7.97
C PHE A 228 5.10 -4.12 8.62
N GLN A 229 6.37 -4.37 8.94
CA GLN A 229 6.76 -5.52 9.75
C GLN A 229 6.25 -5.42 11.18
N ASP A 230 6.25 -4.22 11.77
CA ASP A 230 5.75 -3.99 13.12
C ASP A 230 4.24 -4.28 13.24
N LEU A 231 3.46 -4.08 12.15
CA LEU A 231 2.05 -4.49 12.10
C LEU A 231 1.90 -5.99 12.39
N LYS A 232 2.72 -6.83 11.76
CA LYS A 232 2.74 -8.29 11.96
C LYS A 232 3.12 -8.65 13.40
N GLN A 233 4.09 -7.96 13.98
CA GLN A 233 4.55 -8.23 15.35
C GLN A 233 3.52 -7.80 16.41
N ALA A 234 2.78 -6.73 16.15
CA ALA A 234 1.73 -6.25 17.04
C ALA A 234 0.45 -7.10 17.01
N PHE A 235 0.31 -7.98 16.00
CA PHE A 235 -0.86 -8.84 15.88
C PHE A 235 -0.81 -9.97 16.93
N PRO A 236 -1.89 -10.18 17.72
CA PRO A 236 -1.94 -11.24 18.71
C PRO A 236 -1.68 -12.60 18.08
N GLN A 237 -0.63 -13.30 18.54
CA GLN A 237 -0.41 -14.68 18.15
C GLN A 237 -1.42 -15.56 18.90
N PRO A 238 -1.99 -16.60 18.26
CA PRO A 238 -2.82 -17.56 18.99
C PRO A 238 -1.99 -18.13 20.14
N HIS A 239 -2.45 -17.91 21.37
CA HIS A 239 -1.87 -18.53 22.54
C HIS A 239 -1.77 -20.03 22.28
N GLN A 240 -0.56 -20.59 22.32
CA GLN A 240 -0.42 -22.03 22.51
C GLN A 240 -1.11 -22.33 23.83
N CYS A 241 -2.29 -22.94 23.80
CA CYS A 241 -2.87 -23.51 25.00
C CYS A 241 -1.83 -24.47 25.57
N GLU A 242 -1.20 -24.09 26.68
CA GLU A 242 -0.46 -25.02 27.51
C GLU A 242 -1.44 -26.14 27.90
N PRO A 243 -1.12 -27.42 27.67
CA PRO A 243 -1.91 -28.49 28.24
C PRO A 243 -1.72 -28.41 29.76
N ASN A 244 -2.77 -28.02 30.46
CA ASN A 244 -2.81 -28.03 31.93
C ASN A 244 -2.31 -29.40 32.44
N GLY A 245 -1.20 -29.37 33.18
CA GLY A 245 -0.73 -30.48 34.02
C GLY A 245 -1.34 -30.42 35.41
#